data_AF-B0EX59-F1
#
_entry.id   AF-B0EX59-F1
#
_cell.length_a   1.000
_cell.length_b   1.000
_cell.length_c   1.000
_cell.angle_alpha   90.00
_cell.angle_beta   90.00
_cell.angle_gamma   90.00
#
_symmetry.space_group_name_H-M   'P 1'
#
loop_
_entity.id
_entity.type
_entity.pdbx_description
1 polymer ?
#
loop_
_entity_poly.entity_id
_entity_poly.type
_entity_poly.pdbx_seq_one_letter_code
_entity_poly.pdbx_strand_id
1 'polypeptide(L)' 'TSVHWHGLAIDPLNDGAMEEGSPMIAAGATNRYHFTPRPSGTFWYHS' A
#
# COMPACT_ATOMS: atom_id res chain seq x y z
N THR A 1 7.17 1.49 -9.42
CA THR A 1 7.34 1.68 -7.96
C THR A 1 6.03 1.32 -7.27
N SER A 2 6.05 1.17 -5.96
CA SER A 2 4.85 1.03 -5.13
C SER A 2 5.08 1.77 -3.81
N VAL A 3 4.08 1.82 -2.94
CA VAL A 3 4.21 2.23 -1.54
C VAL A 3 3.56 1.15 -0.70
N HIS A 4 4.35 0.44 0.11
CA HIS A 4 3.86 -0.54 1.07
C HIS A 4 3.50 0.09 2.41
N TRP A 5 2.38 -0.33 3.01
CA TRP A 5 1.88 0.16 4.30
C TRP A 5 2.18 -0.83 5.43
N HIS A 6 3.44 -0.83 5.86
CA HIS A 6 3.98 -1.83 6.78
C HIS A 6 3.19 -1.95 8.10
N GLY A 7 2.58 -3.12 8.28
CA GLY A 7 1.83 -3.51 9.48
C GLY A 7 0.35 -3.12 9.48
N LEU A 8 -0.18 -2.54 8.40
CA LEU A 8 -1.61 -2.32 8.25
C LEU A 8 -2.32 -3.55 7.68
N ALA A 9 -3.50 -3.86 8.22
CA ALA A 9 -4.36 -4.95 7.74
C ALA A 9 -5.40 -4.41 6.74
N ILE A 10 -4.95 -4.20 5.51
CA ILE A 10 -5.70 -3.58 4.40
C ILE A 10 -5.78 -4.50 3.19
N ASP A 11 -6.58 -4.13 2.18
CA ASP A 11 -6.76 -4.97 1.00
C ASP A 11 -5.53 -4.93 0.07
N PRO A 12 -5.29 -5.99 -0.73
CA PRO A 12 -4.10 -6.06 -1.58
C PRO A 12 -4.05 -5.03 -2.71
N LEU A 13 -5.15 -4.36 -3.09
CA LEU A 13 -5.07 -3.30 -4.10
C LEU A 13 -4.46 -2.01 -3.52
N ASN A 14 -4.51 -1.86 -2.19
CA ASN A 14 -4.00 -0.71 -1.47
C ASN A 14 -2.71 -1.00 -0.67
N ASP A 15 -2.36 -2.27 -0.46
CA ASP A 15 -1.25 -2.61 0.44
C ASP A 15 0.13 -2.25 -0.11
N GLY A 16 0.31 -2.25 -1.42
CA GLY A 16 1.59 -1.99 -2.07
C GLY A 16 2.50 -3.21 -2.23
N ALA A 17 2.10 -4.40 -1.76
CA ALA A 17 2.77 -5.67 -1.98
C ALA A 17 2.41 -6.30 -3.33
N MET A 18 3.34 -6.25 -4.30
CA MET A 18 3.15 -6.83 -5.63
C MET A 18 2.89 -8.34 -5.60
N GLU A 19 3.55 -9.07 -4.69
CA GLU A 19 3.37 -10.52 -4.47
C GLU A 19 1.92 -10.86 -4.07
N GLU A 20 1.19 -9.90 -3.50
CA GLU A 20 -0.20 -10.08 -3.06
C GLU A 20 -1.22 -9.46 -4.04
N GLY A 21 -0.74 -8.87 -5.15
CA GLY A 21 -1.61 -8.35 -6.22
C GLY A 21 -1.75 -6.83 -6.26
N SER A 22 -0.95 -6.08 -5.51
CA SER A 22 -0.91 -4.62 -5.66
C SER A 22 -0.40 -4.20 -7.05
N PRO A 23 -1.04 -3.22 -7.71
CA PRO A 23 -0.59 -2.73 -8.99
C PRO A 23 0.72 -1.94 -8.86
N MET A 24 1.63 -2.13 -9.82
CA MET A 24 2.83 -1.30 -9.92
C MET A 24 2.50 0.06 -10.51
N ILE A 25 3.02 1.12 -9.89
CA ILE A 25 2.95 2.49 -10.41
C ILE A 25 4.02 2.66 -11.49
N ALA A 26 3.57 2.86 -12.73
CA ALA A 26 4.45 3.16 -13.87
C ALA A 26 5.13 4.54 -13.71
N ALA A 27 6.24 4.76 -14.41
CA ALA A 27 6.93 6.04 -14.39
C ALA A 27 6.00 7.18 -14.87
N GLY A 28 5.92 8.26 -14.08
CA GLY A 28 5.03 9.40 -14.37
C GLY A 28 3.55 9.15 -14.09
N ALA A 29 3.14 7.95 -13.69
CA ALA A 29 1.78 7.64 -13.29
C ALA A 29 1.53 7.98 -11.81
N THR A 30 0.25 8.07 -11.44
CA THR A 30 -0.20 8.27 -10.06
C THR A 30 -1.13 7.14 -9.66
N ASN A 31 -0.99 6.65 -8.44
CA ASN A 31 -1.97 5.76 -7.81
C ASN A 31 -2.53 6.42 -6.55
N ARG A 32 -3.82 6.22 -6.27
CA ARG A 32 -4.50 6.75 -5.09
C ARG A 32 -4.89 5.61 -4.17
N TYR A 33 -4.26 5.58 -3.00
CA TYR A 33 -4.56 4.63 -1.94
C TYR A 33 -5.76 5.10 -1.11
N HIS A 34 -6.68 4.20 -0.81
CA HIS A 34 -7.84 4.45 0.04
C HIS A 34 -8.19 3.20 0.84
N PHE A 35 -8.00 3.27 2.15
CA PHE A 35 -8.34 2.21 3.09
C PHE A 35 -8.68 2.80 4.46
N THR A 36 -9.32 2.00 5.32
CA THR A 36 -9.47 2.32 6.74
C THR A 36 -8.25 1.78 7.49
N PRO A 37 -7.44 2.63 8.16
CA PRO A 37 -6.26 2.17 8.86
C PRO A 37 -6.62 1.33 10.08
N ARG A 38 -6.02 0.14 10.18
CA ARG A 38 -6.15 -0.77 11.33
C ARG A 38 -4.99 -1.78 11.33
N PRO A 39 -4.59 -2.31 12.49
CA PRO A 39 -5.06 -1.97 13.85
C PRO A 39 -4.54 -0.59 14.33
N SER A 40 -4.91 -0.16 15.53
CA SER A 40 -4.34 1.05 16.15
C SER A 40 -2.89 0.79 16.62
N GLY A 41 -1.99 1.72 16.37
CA GLY A 41 -0.58 1.57 16.76
C GLY A 41 0.34 2.49 15.96
N THR A 42 1.64 2.20 16.03
CA THR A 42 2.65 2.89 15.21
C THR A 42 3.00 2.01 14.02
N PHE A 43 2.79 2.55 12.83
CA PHE A 43 3.05 1.92 11.53
C PHE A 43 3.77 2.92 10.63
N TRP A 44 4.19 2.48 9.45
CA TRP A 44 5.00 3.29 8.54
C TRP A 44 4.76 2.87 7.08
N TYR A 45 5.28 3.66 6.15
CA TYR A 45 5.21 3.37 4.72
C TYR A 45 6.58 3.47 4.07
N HIS A 46 6.80 2.71 3.01
CA HIS A 46 8.04 2.74 2.22
C HIS A 46 7.79 2.26 0.79
N SER A 47 8.73 2.53 -0.12
CA SER A 47 8.69 1.96 -1.48
C SER A 47 9.06 0.48 -1.52
#